data_AF-A0AAP9XTG8-F1
#
_entry.id   AF-A0AAP9XTG8-F1
#
_cell.length_a   1.000
_cell.length_b   1.000
_cell.length_c   1.000
_cell.angle_alpha   90.00
_cell.angle_beta   90.00
_cell.angle_gamma   90.00
#
_symmetry.space_group_name_H-M   'P 1'
#
loop_
_entity.id
_entity.type
_entity.pdbx_description
1 polymer ?
#
loop_
_entity_poly.entity_id
_entity_poly.type
_entity_poly.pdbx_seq_one_letter_code
_entity_poly.pdbx_strand_id
1 'polypeptide(L)'
;MKRFMCMAATLLISTTVLAAGELEINNSPLTLVLSDQNQARVSSCADFISLRKTGETVKELPELSDPDYRTTKDGLFSCWLNAYTIERKMVPINEEKPTLAEIIKHFPASSAYTVSHEKQLEVERKYADKTISEYTPDLKKRDDRIESIARSTGYVLDNYYAFSDKEGNHLNIVALVGYSIGGTASEKVFYRVDDTSNRIWKVTRLDENSPL
;
A
#
# COMPACT_ATOMS: atom_id res chain seq x y z
N MET A 1 21.00 55.81 -14.02
CA MET A 1 21.12 54.42 -14.51
C MET A 1 21.02 53.47 -13.31
N LYS A 2 19.87 52.83 -13.09
CA LYS A 2 19.70 51.76 -12.09
C LYS A 2 19.26 50.50 -12.83
N ARG A 3 20.14 49.50 -12.88
CA ARG A 3 19.85 48.19 -13.46
C ARG A 3 19.19 47.34 -12.38
N PHE A 4 17.90 47.04 -12.53
CA PHE A 4 17.25 45.99 -11.76
C PHE A 4 17.52 44.66 -12.47
N MET A 5 18.33 43.80 -11.86
CA MET A 5 18.42 42.39 -12.26
C MET A 5 17.20 41.67 -11.66
N CYS A 6 16.24 41.30 -12.51
CA CYS A 6 15.25 40.30 -12.15
C CYS A 6 15.94 38.94 -12.12
N MET A 7 16.21 38.42 -10.92
CA MET A 7 16.47 36.99 -10.75
C MET A 7 15.15 36.26 -10.93
N ALA A 8 14.98 35.61 -12.09
CA ALA A 8 13.96 34.60 -12.26
C ALA A 8 14.37 33.37 -11.43
N ALA A 9 13.77 33.21 -10.26
CA ALA A 9 13.88 31.99 -9.48
C ALA A 9 13.07 30.90 -10.17
N THR A 10 13.73 30.08 -10.99
CA THR A 10 13.18 28.80 -11.45
C THR A 10 13.03 27.89 -10.24
N LEU A 11 11.81 27.77 -9.72
CA LEU A 11 11.44 26.69 -8.81
C LEU A 11 11.64 25.37 -9.56
N LEU A 12 12.66 24.63 -9.18
CA LEU A 12 12.80 23.21 -9.50
C LEU A 12 11.70 22.47 -8.72
N ILE A 13 10.58 22.20 -9.38
CA ILE A 13 9.59 21.27 -8.87
C ILE A 13 10.23 19.89 -8.95
N SER A 14 10.78 19.41 -7.84
CA SER A 14 11.22 18.04 -7.68
C SER A 14 9.99 17.13 -7.70
N THR A 15 9.51 16.81 -8.89
CA THR A 15 8.63 15.66 -9.08
C THR A 15 9.44 14.43 -8.70
N THR A 16 9.09 13.78 -7.59
CA THR A 16 9.54 12.42 -7.31
C THR A 16 8.97 11.54 -8.41
N VAL A 17 9.71 11.43 -9.51
CA VAL A 17 9.50 10.37 -10.50
C VAL A 17 9.63 9.09 -9.70
N LEU A 18 8.53 8.33 -9.58
CA LEU A 18 8.58 6.96 -9.12
C LEU A 18 9.60 6.27 -10.03
N ALA A 19 10.79 5.99 -9.50
CA ALA A 19 11.83 5.34 -10.26
C ALA A 19 11.22 4.08 -10.90
N ALA A 20 11.48 3.87 -12.19
CA ALA A 20 11.13 2.62 -12.85
C ALA A 20 11.93 1.52 -12.15
N GLY A 21 11.31 0.89 -11.16
CA GLY A 21 11.96 -0.06 -10.28
C GLY A 21 12.37 -1.28 -11.08
N GLU A 22 13.65 -1.60 -11.06
CA GLU A 22 14.13 -2.91 -11.46
C GLU A 22 13.46 -3.95 -10.54
N LEU A 23 12.85 -4.97 -11.15
CA LEU A 23 12.27 -6.11 -10.44
C LEU A 23 13.29 -7.24 -10.43
N GLU A 24 14.44 -6.97 -9.82
CA GLU A 24 15.55 -7.92 -9.74
C GLU A 24 15.89 -8.24 -8.29
N ILE A 25 16.32 -9.49 -8.07
CA ILE A 25 16.84 -9.96 -6.78
C ILE A 25 18.21 -10.55 -7.06
N ASN A 26 19.26 -10.02 -6.41
CA ASN A 26 20.64 -10.45 -6.62
C ASN A 26 21.05 -10.46 -8.12
N ASN A 27 20.69 -9.41 -8.87
CA ASN A 27 20.91 -9.26 -10.31
C ASN A 27 20.27 -10.36 -11.17
N SER A 28 19.23 -11.03 -10.66
CA SER A 28 18.45 -12.02 -11.39
C SER A 28 17.01 -11.53 -11.56
N PRO A 29 16.37 -11.80 -12.72
CA PRO A 29 14.96 -11.49 -12.92
C PRO A 29 14.09 -12.17 -11.87
N LEU A 30 13.08 -11.44 -11.39
CA LEU A 30 12.07 -11.99 -10.51
C LEU A 30 11.26 -13.08 -11.22
N THR A 31 11.15 -14.25 -10.58
CA THR A 31 10.27 -15.33 -11.03
C THR A 31 8.91 -15.20 -10.37
N LEU A 32 7.85 -15.24 -11.18
CA LEU A 32 6.45 -15.18 -10.76
C LEU A 32 5.78 -16.50 -11.13
N VAL A 33 5.00 -17.09 -10.22
CA VAL A 33 4.01 -18.12 -10.59
C VAL A 33 2.68 -17.42 -10.82
N LEU A 34 2.10 -17.64 -12.00
CA LEU A 34 0.86 -17.02 -12.42
C LEU A 34 -0.36 -17.86 -12.00
N SER A 35 -1.55 -17.29 -12.15
CA SER A 35 -2.82 -17.93 -11.78
C SER A 35 -3.12 -19.20 -12.58
N ASP A 36 -2.63 -19.27 -13.81
CA ASP A 36 -2.68 -20.44 -14.68
C ASP A 36 -1.59 -21.49 -14.35
N GLN A 37 -0.80 -21.26 -13.30
CA GLN A 37 0.35 -22.06 -12.84
C GLN A 37 1.60 -21.99 -13.73
N ASN A 38 1.60 -21.19 -14.80
CA ASN A 38 2.80 -20.94 -15.57
C ASN A 38 3.76 -20.02 -14.81
N GLN A 39 5.02 -20.06 -15.19
CA GLN A 39 6.04 -19.17 -14.64
C GLN A 39 6.37 -18.05 -15.63
N ALA A 40 6.49 -16.83 -15.12
CA ALA A 40 7.01 -15.69 -15.85
C ALA A 40 8.26 -15.16 -15.17
N ARG A 41 9.18 -14.62 -15.97
CA ARG A 41 10.36 -13.89 -15.48
C ARG A 41 10.22 -12.44 -15.87
N VAL A 42 10.28 -11.55 -14.89
CA VAL A 42 10.17 -10.10 -15.09
C VAL A 42 11.41 -9.45 -14.50
N SER A 43 12.04 -8.52 -15.21
CA SER A 43 13.19 -7.75 -14.72
C SER A 43 12.85 -6.27 -14.54
N SER A 44 11.69 -5.82 -15.03
CA SER A 44 11.26 -4.43 -14.94
C SER A 44 9.76 -4.28 -14.67
N CYS A 45 9.36 -3.11 -14.16
CA CYS A 45 7.95 -2.75 -14.12
C CYS A 45 7.26 -2.83 -15.49
N ALA A 46 7.96 -2.55 -16.59
CA ALA A 46 7.37 -2.61 -17.93
C ALA A 46 6.99 -4.06 -18.32
N ASP A 47 7.84 -5.03 -18.01
CA ASP A 47 7.57 -6.45 -18.24
C ASP A 47 6.37 -6.91 -17.41
N PHE A 48 6.39 -6.57 -16.11
CA PHE A 48 5.31 -6.90 -15.19
C PHE A 48 3.97 -6.32 -15.64
N ILE A 49 3.93 -5.05 -16.02
CA ILE A 49 2.68 -4.40 -16.47
C ILE A 49 2.22 -4.94 -17.82
N SER A 50 3.14 -5.29 -18.73
CA SER A 50 2.79 -5.95 -19.99
C SER A 50 2.11 -7.29 -19.75
N LEU A 51 2.64 -8.08 -18.80
CA LEU A 51 2.03 -9.33 -18.35
C LEU A 51 0.64 -9.11 -17.73
N ARG A 52 0.48 -8.12 -16.85
CA ARG A 52 -0.83 -7.80 -16.25
C ARG A 52 -1.86 -7.37 -17.30
N LYS A 53 -1.44 -6.65 -18.36
CA LYS A 53 -2.31 -6.23 -19.47
C LYS A 53 -2.82 -7.37 -20.34
N THR A 54 -2.19 -8.55 -20.31
CA THR A 54 -2.74 -9.74 -20.98
C THR A 54 -3.75 -10.50 -20.11
N GLY A 55 -4.06 -10.00 -18.91
CA GLY A 55 -5.00 -10.61 -17.97
C GLY A 55 -4.35 -11.55 -16.95
N GLU A 56 -3.05 -11.79 -17.03
CA GLU A 56 -2.32 -12.66 -16.11
C GLU A 56 -2.20 -12.04 -14.72
N THR A 57 -2.34 -12.85 -13.66
CA THR A 57 -2.23 -12.37 -12.26
C THR A 57 -1.25 -13.22 -11.47
N VAL A 58 -0.49 -12.58 -10.57
CA VAL A 58 0.53 -13.23 -9.74
C VAL A 58 -0.15 -14.06 -8.68
N LYS A 59 0.16 -15.34 -8.63
CA LYS A 59 -0.33 -16.26 -7.61
C LYS A 59 0.66 -16.40 -6.46
N GLU A 60 1.93 -16.66 -6.79
CA GLU A 60 2.99 -16.95 -5.82
C GLU A 60 4.33 -16.33 -6.25
N LEU A 61 5.16 -16.00 -5.26
CA LEU A 61 6.54 -15.55 -5.42
C LEU A 61 7.46 -16.64 -4.85
N PRO A 62 7.91 -17.60 -5.67
CA PRO A 62 8.66 -18.75 -5.19
C PRO A 62 10.08 -18.37 -4.75
N GLU A 63 10.64 -19.16 -3.83
CA GLU A 63 12.08 -19.16 -3.49
C GLU A 63 12.63 -17.84 -2.90
N LEU A 64 11.76 -17.00 -2.33
CA LEU A 64 12.16 -15.76 -1.67
C LEU A 64 12.31 -15.94 -0.17
N SER A 65 13.33 -15.28 0.40
CA SER A 65 13.41 -15.08 1.85
C SER A 65 12.30 -14.13 2.31
N ASP A 66 11.89 -14.18 3.59
CA ASP A 66 10.85 -13.27 4.11
C ASP A 66 11.14 -11.77 3.84
N PRO A 67 12.37 -11.26 4.02
CA PRO A 67 12.71 -9.88 3.64
C PRO A 67 12.58 -9.60 2.14
N ASP A 68 13.05 -10.52 1.28
CA ASP A 68 12.98 -10.35 -0.16
C ASP A 68 11.53 -10.39 -0.63
N TYR A 69 10.73 -11.33 -0.13
CA TYR A 69 9.31 -11.43 -0.41
C TYR A 69 8.57 -10.12 -0.13
N ARG A 70 8.79 -9.51 1.04
CA ARG A 70 8.18 -8.22 1.39
C ARG A 70 8.61 -7.10 0.45
N THR A 71 9.91 -7.00 0.18
CA THR A 71 10.48 -5.99 -0.72
C THR A 71 9.93 -6.14 -2.14
N THR A 72 9.82 -7.37 -2.62
CA THR A 72 9.25 -7.70 -3.93
C THR A 72 7.77 -7.36 -4.01
N LYS A 73 6.96 -7.70 -3.01
CA LYS A 73 5.53 -7.33 -2.97
C LYS A 73 5.34 -5.81 -3.02
N ASP A 74 6.13 -5.06 -2.26
CA ASP A 74 6.13 -3.60 -2.29
C ASP A 74 6.56 -3.04 -3.66
N GLY A 75 7.57 -3.65 -4.29
CA GLY A 75 8.04 -3.31 -5.63
C GLY A 75 6.97 -3.54 -6.71
N LEU A 76 6.34 -4.72 -6.72
CA LEU A 76 5.26 -5.06 -7.64
C LEU A 76 4.05 -4.13 -7.46
N PHE A 77 3.66 -3.84 -6.22
CA PHE A 77 2.62 -2.85 -5.94
C PHE A 77 3.00 -1.46 -6.44
N SER A 78 4.25 -1.05 -6.27
CA SER A 78 4.75 0.25 -6.76
C SER A 78 4.71 0.33 -8.29
N CYS A 79 5.08 -0.75 -8.99
CA CYS A 79 4.92 -0.85 -10.44
C CYS A 79 3.45 -0.72 -10.86
N TRP A 80 2.54 -1.42 -10.18
CA TRP A 80 1.10 -1.32 -10.42
C TRP A 80 0.59 0.11 -10.19
N LEU A 81 0.92 0.73 -9.05
CA LEU A 81 0.48 2.08 -8.70
C LEU A 81 0.93 3.12 -9.73
N ASN A 82 2.19 3.03 -10.16
CA ASN A 82 2.74 3.90 -11.19
C ASN A 82 1.99 3.73 -12.52
N ALA A 83 1.76 2.49 -12.96
CA ALA A 83 1.00 2.23 -14.18
C ALA A 83 -0.44 2.73 -14.11
N TYR A 84 -1.14 2.44 -13.00
CA TYR A 84 -2.53 2.85 -12.76
C TYR A 84 -2.68 4.37 -12.81
N THR A 85 -1.77 5.09 -12.14
CA THR A 85 -1.80 6.56 -12.10
C THR A 85 -1.45 7.19 -13.45
N ILE A 86 -0.49 6.64 -14.19
CA ILE A 86 -0.16 7.09 -15.56
C ILE A 86 -1.37 6.90 -16.49
N GLU A 87 -1.99 5.72 -16.49
CA GLU A 87 -3.12 5.40 -17.36
C GLU A 87 -4.32 6.32 -17.11
N ARG A 88 -4.53 6.70 -15.85
CA ARG A 88 -5.59 7.62 -15.41
C ARG A 88 -5.15 9.09 -15.40
N LYS A 89 -3.95 9.41 -15.88
CA LYS A 89 -3.39 10.78 -15.92
C LYS A 89 -3.43 11.47 -14.55
N MET A 90 -3.27 10.70 -13.48
CA MET A 90 -3.23 11.19 -12.12
C MET A 90 -1.82 11.67 -11.79
N VAL A 91 -1.72 12.77 -11.05
CA VAL A 91 -0.46 13.34 -10.58
C VAL A 91 -0.42 13.34 -9.05
N PRO A 92 0.75 13.17 -8.42
CA PRO A 92 0.87 13.24 -6.96
C PRO A 92 0.42 14.62 -6.46
N ILE A 93 -0.31 14.62 -5.35
CA ILE A 93 -0.73 15.84 -4.65
C ILE A 93 -0.26 15.82 -3.20
N ASN A 94 -0.05 17.01 -2.65
CA ASN A 94 0.27 17.17 -1.24
C ASN A 94 -1.04 17.29 -0.43
N GLU A 95 -1.61 16.14 -0.09
CA GLU A 95 -2.82 16.03 0.72
C GLU A 95 -2.47 15.73 2.19
N GLU A 96 -3.28 16.22 3.13
CA GLU A 96 -3.08 15.94 4.55
C GLU A 96 -3.23 14.43 4.80
N LYS A 97 -2.11 13.80 5.21
CA LYS A 97 -2.05 12.38 5.54
C LYS A 97 -2.85 12.11 6.81
N PRO A 98 -3.80 11.15 6.82
CA PRO A 98 -4.47 10.76 8.05
C PRO A 98 -3.47 10.17 9.04
N THR A 99 -3.65 10.47 10.32
CA THR A 99 -2.82 9.90 11.40
C THR A 99 -3.10 8.41 11.56
N LEU A 100 -2.12 7.67 12.12
CA LEU A 100 -2.33 6.26 12.48
C LEU A 100 -3.53 6.09 13.44
N ALA A 101 -3.76 7.05 14.35
CA ALA A 101 -4.89 7.01 15.26
C ALA A 101 -6.24 7.14 14.53
N GLU A 102 -6.34 8.01 13.53
CA GLU A 102 -7.54 8.14 12.69
C GLU A 102 -7.80 6.87 11.89
N ILE A 103 -6.75 6.30 11.27
CA ILE A 103 -6.85 5.03 10.55
C ILE A 103 -7.37 3.94 11.48
N ILE A 104 -6.76 3.72 12.65
CA ILE A 104 -7.19 2.68 13.60
C ILE A 104 -8.63 2.92 14.11
N LYS A 105 -9.03 4.18 14.26
CA LYS A 105 -10.37 4.56 14.70
C LYS A 105 -11.44 4.33 13.65
N HIS A 106 -11.12 4.47 12.36
CA HIS A 106 -12.10 4.51 11.28
C HIS A 106 -12.03 3.32 10.30
N PHE A 107 -10.90 2.65 10.17
CA PHE A 107 -10.79 1.47 9.32
C PHE A 107 -11.65 0.33 9.85
N PRO A 108 -12.27 -0.47 8.96
CA PRO A 108 -13.09 -1.61 9.36
C PRO A 108 -12.25 -2.66 10.10
N ALA A 109 -12.88 -3.41 10.99
CA ALA A 109 -12.22 -4.48 11.74
C ALA A 109 -11.65 -5.57 10.81
N SER A 110 -12.22 -5.75 9.61
CA SER A 110 -11.65 -6.61 8.56
C SER A 110 -10.25 -6.17 8.10
N SER A 111 -9.81 -4.95 8.41
CA SER A 111 -8.44 -4.50 8.15
C SER A 111 -7.49 -4.71 9.34
N ALA A 112 -7.99 -5.27 10.45
CA ALA A 112 -7.16 -5.56 11.61
C ALA A 112 -6.15 -6.67 11.30
N TYR A 113 -4.93 -6.52 11.82
CA TYR A 113 -3.90 -7.54 11.67
C TYR A 113 -4.29 -8.81 12.43
N THR A 114 -4.21 -9.95 11.74
CA THR A 114 -4.40 -11.27 12.33
C THR A 114 -3.27 -12.19 11.88
N VAL A 115 -2.87 -13.11 12.75
CA VAL A 115 -1.76 -14.02 12.49
C VAL A 115 -2.15 -15.22 11.61
N SER A 116 -3.44 -15.39 11.30
CA SER A 116 -3.94 -16.51 10.50
C SER A 116 -5.14 -16.14 9.64
N HIS A 117 -5.23 -16.76 8.46
CA HIS A 117 -6.34 -16.58 7.52
C HIS A 117 -7.70 -16.97 8.12
N GLU A 118 -7.74 -18.03 8.94
CA GLU A 118 -8.98 -18.42 9.63
C GLU A 118 -9.47 -17.31 10.56
N LYS A 119 -8.56 -16.67 11.30
CA LYS A 119 -8.92 -15.57 12.18
C LYS A 119 -9.38 -14.36 11.39
N GLN A 120 -8.74 -14.08 10.26
CA GLN A 120 -9.14 -13.03 9.34
C GLN A 120 -10.60 -13.19 8.87
N LEU A 121 -10.97 -14.39 8.41
CA LEU A 121 -12.34 -14.72 8.00
C LEU A 121 -13.34 -14.62 9.16
N GLU A 122 -12.94 -14.99 10.38
CA GLU A 122 -13.78 -14.81 11.56
C GLU A 122 -14.05 -13.33 11.83
N VAL A 123 -13.02 -12.48 11.74
CA VAL A 123 -13.14 -11.04 11.98
C VAL A 123 -14.08 -10.39 10.97
N GLU A 124 -13.89 -10.69 9.68
CA GLU A 124 -14.75 -10.21 8.59
C GLU A 124 -16.23 -10.56 8.80
N ARG A 125 -16.51 -11.79 9.27
CA ARG A 125 -17.90 -12.25 9.45
C ARG A 125 -18.54 -11.71 10.72
N LYS A 126 -17.82 -11.69 11.85
CA LYS A 126 -18.39 -11.38 13.16
C LYS A 126 -18.34 -9.91 13.55
N TYR A 127 -17.47 -9.12 12.91
CA TYR A 127 -17.18 -7.73 13.29
C TYR A 127 -17.30 -6.76 12.11
N ALA A 128 -18.13 -7.07 11.11
CA ALA A 128 -18.32 -6.25 9.92
C ALA A 128 -18.77 -4.80 10.20
N ASP A 129 -19.43 -4.56 11.34
CA ASP A 129 -19.91 -3.24 11.79
C ASP A 129 -18.95 -2.55 12.78
N LYS A 130 -17.74 -3.10 12.97
CA LYS A 130 -16.74 -2.58 13.91
C LYS A 130 -15.54 -1.98 13.21
N THR A 131 -14.86 -1.07 13.90
CA THR A 131 -13.54 -0.57 13.52
C THR A 131 -12.44 -1.41 14.13
N ILE A 132 -11.19 -1.23 13.69
CA ILE A 132 -10.01 -1.88 14.31
C ILE A 132 -9.96 -1.58 15.82
N SER A 133 -10.19 -0.31 16.21
CA SER A 133 -10.21 0.11 17.62
C SER A 133 -11.33 -0.53 18.44
N GLU A 134 -12.49 -0.82 17.84
CA GLU A 134 -13.60 -1.48 18.53
C GLU A 134 -13.38 -2.98 18.67
N TYR A 135 -12.74 -3.60 17.67
CA TYR A 135 -12.33 -5.02 17.73
C TYR A 135 -11.16 -5.25 18.71
N THR A 136 -10.29 -4.26 18.89
CA THR A 136 -9.13 -4.31 19.79
C THR A 136 -9.09 -3.07 20.70
N PRO A 137 -9.93 -3.02 21.74
CA PRO A 137 -10.14 -1.82 22.56
C PRO A 137 -8.95 -1.45 23.45
N ASP A 138 -7.95 -2.32 23.61
CA ASP A 138 -6.75 -2.05 24.41
C ASP A 138 -5.61 -1.42 23.61
N LEU A 139 -5.82 -1.09 22.32
CA LEU A 139 -4.86 -0.39 21.48
C LEU A 139 -4.48 0.96 22.10
N LYS A 140 -3.18 1.16 22.31
CA LYS A 140 -2.61 2.39 22.88
C LYS A 140 -1.46 2.90 22.05
N LYS A 141 -1.39 4.22 21.90
CA LYS A 141 -0.28 4.90 21.23
C LYS A 141 1.03 4.65 22.00
N ARG A 142 2.09 4.32 21.26
CA ARG A 142 3.48 4.27 21.71
C ARG A 142 4.34 4.85 20.60
N ASP A 143 4.84 6.06 20.81
CA ASP A 143 5.62 6.82 19.81
C ASP A 143 4.88 6.93 18.45
N ASP A 144 5.43 6.33 17.40
CA ASP A 144 4.92 6.27 16.04
C ASP A 144 4.00 5.06 15.77
N ARG A 145 3.73 4.26 16.80
CA ARG A 145 2.99 2.99 16.72
C ARG A 145 1.72 3.02 17.58
N ILE A 146 0.81 2.09 17.30
CA ILE A 146 -0.34 1.79 18.17
C ILE A 146 -0.34 0.29 18.45
N GLU A 147 -0.32 -0.09 19.72
CA GLU A 147 -0.08 -1.46 20.16
C GLU A 147 -1.15 -1.94 21.14
N SER A 148 -1.55 -3.20 20.98
CA SER A 148 -2.39 -3.98 21.88
C SER A 148 -1.53 -5.01 22.57
N ILE A 149 -1.40 -4.88 23.89
CA ILE A 149 -0.65 -5.83 24.72
C ILE A 149 -1.47 -7.11 24.88
N ALA A 150 -2.80 -7.02 24.99
CA ALA A 150 -3.66 -8.17 25.19
C ALA A 150 -3.69 -9.10 23.97
N ARG A 151 -3.60 -8.54 22.76
CA ARG A 151 -3.53 -9.32 21.51
C ARG A 151 -2.10 -9.56 21.02
N SER A 152 -1.09 -8.97 21.65
CA SER A 152 0.31 -8.98 21.16
C SER A 152 0.42 -8.53 19.70
N THR A 153 -0.30 -7.45 19.33
CA THR A 153 -0.30 -6.91 17.96
C THR A 153 -0.07 -5.41 17.97
N GLY A 154 0.52 -4.89 16.90
CA GLY A 154 0.72 -3.46 16.72
C GLY A 154 0.58 -3.02 15.28
N TYR A 155 0.53 -1.70 15.10
CA TYR A 155 0.36 -1.05 13.82
C TYR A 155 1.35 0.10 13.64
N VAL A 156 1.83 0.26 12.42
CA VAL A 156 2.58 1.45 11.95
C VAL A 156 1.97 1.92 10.64
N LEU A 157 1.88 3.24 10.47
CA LEU A 157 1.50 3.85 9.21
C LEU A 157 2.75 4.09 8.36
N ASP A 158 3.03 3.14 7.47
CA ASP A 158 4.23 3.15 6.62
C ASP A 158 4.20 4.32 5.63
N ASN A 159 3.14 4.42 4.82
CA ASN A 159 3.05 5.45 3.80
C ASN A 159 1.61 5.89 3.52
N TYR A 160 1.48 7.04 2.87
CA TYR A 160 0.24 7.54 2.33
C TYR A 160 0.50 8.12 0.95
N TYR A 161 -0.24 7.63 -0.04
CA TYR A 161 -0.15 8.10 -1.41
C TYR A 161 -1.43 8.85 -1.75
N ALA A 162 -1.28 10.06 -2.30
CA ALA A 162 -2.39 10.89 -2.73
C ALA A 162 -2.13 11.37 -4.16
N PHE A 163 -3.11 11.17 -5.03
CA PHE A 163 -3.06 11.61 -6.42
C PHE A 163 -4.39 12.24 -6.84
N SER A 164 -4.35 13.13 -7.83
CA SER A 164 -5.55 13.64 -8.49
C SER A 164 -5.40 13.71 -10.01
N ASP A 165 -6.50 13.58 -10.73
CA ASP A 165 -6.57 13.92 -12.15
C ASP A 165 -7.08 15.35 -12.39
N LYS A 166 -7.30 15.74 -13.65
CA LYS A 166 -7.76 17.09 -14.01
C LYS A 166 -9.26 17.28 -13.80
N GLU A 167 -9.98 16.16 -13.75
CA GLU A 167 -11.42 16.06 -13.53
C GLU A 167 -11.77 16.19 -12.04
N GLY A 168 -10.76 16.16 -11.16
CA GLY A 168 -10.92 16.28 -9.71
C GLY A 168 -11.21 14.95 -9.03
N ASN A 169 -10.95 13.81 -9.70
CA ASN A 169 -10.99 12.52 -9.02
C ASN A 169 -9.72 12.33 -8.19
N HIS A 170 -9.88 11.82 -6.98
CA HIS A 170 -8.79 11.58 -6.03
C HIS A 170 -8.51 10.08 -5.88
N LEU A 171 -7.25 9.73 -5.71
CA LEU A 171 -6.79 8.41 -5.31
C LEU A 171 -5.96 8.54 -4.03
N ASN A 172 -6.54 8.09 -2.92
CA ASN A 172 -5.89 8.09 -1.62
C ASN A 172 -5.64 6.65 -1.18
N ILE A 173 -4.38 6.31 -0.90
CA ILE A 173 -3.96 4.96 -0.52
C ILE A 173 -3.16 5.02 0.79
N VAL A 174 -3.63 4.25 1.78
CA VAL A 174 -2.94 4.03 3.03
C VAL A 174 -2.13 2.73 2.95
N ALA A 175 -0.84 2.79 3.24
CA ALA A 175 -0.02 1.60 3.49
C ALA A 175 0.07 1.35 5.00
N LEU A 176 -0.69 0.37 5.49
CA LEU A 176 -0.78 0.01 6.90
C LEU A 176 0.05 -1.26 7.15
N VAL A 177 0.96 -1.19 8.12
CA VAL A 177 1.73 -2.35 8.57
C VAL A 177 1.16 -2.84 9.88
N GLY A 178 0.67 -4.08 9.89
CA GLY A 178 0.33 -4.83 11.09
C GLY A 178 1.48 -5.75 11.49
N TYR A 179 1.75 -5.92 12.78
CA TYR A 179 2.81 -6.80 13.26
C TYR A 179 2.49 -7.47 14.60
N SER A 180 3.17 -8.59 14.86
CA SER A 180 3.19 -9.28 16.14
C SER A 180 4.19 -8.61 17.10
N ILE A 181 3.77 -8.33 18.33
CA ILE A 181 4.66 -7.91 19.41
C ILE A 181 5.42 -9.14 19.92
N GLY A 182 6.75 -9.04 19.99
CA GLY A 182 7.63 -10.13 20.45
C GLY A 182 7.92 -11.21 19.41
N GLY A 183 7.47 -11.03 18.16
CA GLY A 183 7.78 -11.89 17.02
C GLY A 183 8.32 -11.12 15.81
N THR A 184 8.55 -11.82 14.71
CA THR A 184 9.00 -11.26 13.43
C THR A 184 7.89 -11.14 12.39
N ALA A 185 6.69 -11.66 12.69
CA ALA A 185 5.57 -11.65 11.78
C ALA A 185 5.02 -10.23 11.59
N SER A 186 4.93 -9.80 10.34
CA SER A 186 4.33 -8.54 9.94
C SER A 186 3.71 -8.66 8.55
N GLU A 187 2.73 -7.81 8.28
CA GLU A 187 2.09 -7.70 6.99
C GLU A 187 1.90 -6.22 6.65
N LYS A 188 2.36 -5.83 5.47
CA LYS A 188 2.07 -4.52 4.88
C LYS A 188 0.91 -4.69 3.91
N VAL A 189 -0.14 -3.90 4.10
CA VAL A 189 -1.35 -3.93 3.26
C VAL A 189 -1.65 -2.53 2.76
N PHE A 190 -1.97 -2.42 1.48
CA PHE A 190 -2.38 -1.18 0.84
C PHE A 190 -3.90 -1.10 0.81
N TYR A 191 -4.46 0.04 1.19
CA TYR A 191 -5.90 0.28 1.20
C TYR A 191 -6.22 1.55 0.45
N ARG A 192 -7.02 1.46 -0.62
CA ARG A 192 -7.67 2.64 -1.20
C ARG A 192 -8.74 3.14 -0.24
N VAL A 193 -8.73 4.42 0.06
CA VAL A 193 -9.78 5.07 0.85
C VAL A 193 -10.85 5.57 -0.12
N ASP A 194 -12.00 4.89 -0.13
CA ASP A 194 -13.10 5.17 -1.07
C ASP A 194 -14.06 6.24 -0.53
N ASP A 195 -14.33 6.25 0.79
CA ASP A 195 -15.26 7.18 1.43
C ASP A 195 -14.94 7.33 2.92
N THR A 196 -14.79 8.58 3.38
CA THR A 196 -14.49 8.95 4.77
C THR A 196 -15.67 9.59 5.51
N SER A 197 -16.83 9.73 4.86
CA SER A 197 -18.01 10.42 5.40
C SER A 197 -18.69 9.69 6.57
N ASN A 198 -18.42 8.39 6.70
CA ASN A 198 -19.03 7.51 7.68
C ASN A 198 -18.11 7.22 8.86
N ARG A 199 -18.69 6.73 9.97
CA ARG A 199 -17.91 6.29 11.15
C ARG A 199 -16.88 5.22 10.79
N ILE A 200 -17.27 4.24 9.97
CA ILE A 200 -16.37 3.26 9.38
C ILE A 200 -16.10 3.72 7.96
N TRP A 201 -14.83 3.95 7.62
CA TRP A 201 -14.46 4.32 6.27
C TRP A 201 -14.66 3.14 5.32
N LYS A 202 -15.13 3.45 4.12
CA LYS A 202 -15.14 2.48 3.04
C LYS A 202 -13.73 2.41 2.48
N VAL A 203 -13.12 1.23 2.57
CA VAL A 203 -11.78 0.98 2.05
C VAL A 203 -11.77 -0.27 1.19
N THR A 204 -10.92 -0.27 0.17
CA THR A 204 -10.68 -1.41 -0.70
C THR A 204 -9.23 -1.84 -0.56
N ARG A 205 -8.98 -3.11 -0.19
CA ARG A 205 -7.63 -3.68 -0.18
C ARG A 205 -7.07 -3.69 -1.61
N LEU A 206 -5.84 -3.24 -1.76
CA LEU A 206 -5.10 -3.24 -3.01
C LEU A 206 -3.86 -4.12 -2.89
N ASP A 207 -3.45 -4.65 -4.03
CA ASP A 207 -2.26 -5.46 -4.25
C ASP A 207 -1.81 -5.32 -5.72
N GLU A 208 -0.75 -6.01 -6.10
CA GLU A 208 -0.22 -6.01 -7.46
C GLU A 208 -1.19 -6.60 -8.52
N ASN A 209 -2.20 -7.34 -8.06
CA ASN A 209 -3.24 -7.94 -8.89
C ASN A 209 -4.51 -7.09 -8.98
N SER A 210 -4.52 -5.92 -8.35
CA SER A 210 -5.63 -4.99 -8.44
C SER A 210 -5.88 -4.57 -9.90
N PRO A 211 -7.13 -4.19 -10.26
CA PRO A 211 -7.44 -3.77 -11.63
C PRO A 211 -6.56 -2.61 -12.09
N LEU A 212 -6.05 -2.69 -13.32
CA LEU A 212 -5.42 -1.56 -14.03
C LEU A 212 -6.52 -0.66 -14.62
#